data_AF-A0A131YLP5-F1
#
_entry.id   AF-A0A131YLP5-F1
#
_cell.length_a   1.000
_cell.length_b   1.000
_cell.length_c   1.000
_cell.angle_alpha   90.00
_cell.angle_beta   90.00
_cell.angle_gamma   90.00
#
_symmetry.space_group_name_H-M   'P 1'
#
loop_
_entity.id
_entity.type
_entity.pdbx_description
1 polymer ?
#
loop_
_entity_poly.entity_id
_entity_poly.type
_entity_poly.pdbx_seq_one_letter_code
_entity_poly.pdbx_strand_id
1 'polypeptide(L)'
;MWGVGCIFYEMASGRPLFPGSTVEDELHLIFRTLGTPTEATWPGIESRSEFLAYRFPRYTPESLGSKVPRIGAPGVALLLEFLKFEPKMRISAKDAMRHSYFDSLGPNVHKLPDTASIFTIPGVQLSRTASLRSDRNAPSV
;
A
#
# COMPACT_ATOMS: atom_id res chain seq x y z
N MET A 1 -2.31 9.15 -4.99
CA MET A 1 -2.64 8.32 -3.80
C MET A 1 -2.59 6.83 -4.08
N TRP A 2 -3.23 6.30 -5.13
CA TRP A 2 -3.08 4.87 -5.51
C TRP A 2 -1.61 4.42 -5.61
N GLY A 3 -0.80 5.13 -6.40
CA GLY A 3 0.64 4.85 -6.52
C GLY A 3 1.42 4.98 -5.20
N VAL A 4 0.96 5.82 -4.27
CA VAL A 4 1.55 5.90 -2.91
C VAL A 4 1.31 4.59 -2.17
N GLY A 5 0.10 4.01 -2.28
CA GLY A 5 -0.20 2.68 -1.75
C GLY A 5 0.67 1.58 -2.37
N CYS A 6 0.84 1.58 -3.70
CA CYS A 6 1.72 0.62 -4.38
C CYS A 6 3.17 0.71 -3.88
N ILE A 7 3.74 1.92 -3.82
CA ILE A 7 5.10 2.14 -3.32
C ILE A 7 5.21 1.80 -1.82
N PHE A 8 4.20 2.13 -1.02
CA PHE A 8 4.19 1.82 0.40
C PHE A 8 4.23 0.30 0.66
N TYR A 9 3.46 -0.47 -0.10
CA TYR A 9 3.54 -1.93 -0.08
C TYR A 9 4.91 -2.44 -0.55
N GLU A 10 5.46 -1.86 -1.61
CA GLU A 10 6.76 -2.27 -2.16
C GLU A 10 7.91 -2.00 -1.18
N MET A 11 7.90 -0.86 -0.49
CA MET A 11 8.84 -0.56 0.59
C MET A 11 8.75 -1.57 1.74
N ALA A 12 7.54 -2.06 2.05
CA ALA A 12 7.31 -3.00 3.14
C ALA A 12 7.66 -4.47 2.78
N SER A 13 7.47 -4.88 1.53
CA SER A 13 7.62 -6.26 1.08
C SER A 13 8.88 -6.53 0.24
N GLY A 14 9.47 -5.48 -0.34
CA GLY A 14 10.56 -5.54 -1.31
C GLY A 14 10.14 -5.98 -2.71
N ARG A 15 8.83 -6.02 -3.02
CA ARG A 15 8.29 -6.50 -4.30
C ARG A 15 7.14 -5.58 -4.76
N PRO A 16 6.99 -5.36 -6.08
CA PRO A 16 5.86 -4.58 -6.60
C PRO A 16 4.52 -5.23 -6.22
N LEU A 17 3.52 -4.40 -5.90
CA LEU A 17 2.19 -4.86 -5.51
C LEU A 17 1.41 -5.45 -6.69
N PHE A 18 1.42 -4.75 -7.82
CA PHE A 18 0.76 -5.14 -9.06
C PHE A 18 1.77 -5.03 -10.22
N PRO A 19 2.49 -6.11 -10.54
CA PRO A 19 3.46 -6.12 -11.65
C PRO A 19 2.82 -6.62 -12.95
N GLY A 20 1.76 -5.97 -13.43
CA GLY A 20 1.08 -6.35 -14.66
C GLY A 20 1.85 -5.94 -15.92
N SER A 21 1.81 -6.78 -16.94
CA SER A 21 2.48 -6.53 -18.23
C SER A 21 1.56 -5.92 -19.29
N THR A 22 0.24 -5.98 -19.07
CA THR A 22 -0.80 -5.40 -19.92
C THR A 22 -1.89 -4.78 -19.05
N VAL A 23 -2.79 -4.00 -19.65
CA VAL A 23 -3.95 -3.42 -18.93
C VAL A 23 -4.83 -4.52 -18.30
N GLU A 24 -5.07 -5.61 -19.02
CA GLU A 24 -5.90 -6.72 -18.54
C GLU A 24 -5.22 -7.49 -17.40
N ASP A 25 -3.92 -7.73 -17.53
CA ASP A 25 -3.11 -8.42 -16.51
C ASP A 25 -3.02 -7.58 -15.21
N GLU A 26 -2.79 -6.27 -15.35
CA GLU A 26 -2.78 -5.33 -14.22
C GLU A 26 -4.12 -5.34 -13.48
N LEU A 27 -5.25 -5.26 -14.20
CA LEU A 27 -6.59 -5.34 -13.60
C LEU A 27 -6.85 -6.70 -12.93
N HIS A 28 -6.41 -7.81 -13.52
CA HIS A 28 -6.50 -9.13 -12.90
C HIS A 28 -5.75 -9.19 -11.57
N LEU A 29 -4.52 -8.66 -11.51
CA LEU A 29 -3.70 -8.64 -10.29
C LEU A 29 -4.34 -7.77 -9.20
N ILE A 30 -4.90 -6.62 -9.60
CA ILE A 30 -5.62 -5.73 -8.70
C ILE A 30 -6.83 -6.45 -8.11
N PHE A 31 -7.71 -7.02 -8.93
CA PHE A 31 -8.94 -7.66 -8.46
C PHE A 31 -8.68 -8.96 -7.70
N ARG A 32 -7.64 -9.71 -8.05
CA ARG A 32 -7.21 -10.87 -7.27
C ARG A 32 -6.80 -10.47 -5.86
N THR A 33 -6.15 -9.32 -5.69
CA THR A 33 -5.66 -8.85 -4.40
C THR A 33 -6.75 -8.16 -3.59
N LEU A 34 -7.51 -7.24 -4.20
CA LEU A 34 -8.50 -6.39 -3.52
C LEU A 34 -9.93 -6.93 -3.59
N GLY A 35 -10.14 -8.05 -4.28
CA GLY A 35 -11.45 -8.57 -4.65
C GLY A 35 -11.99 -7.94 -5.93
N THR A 36 -12.88 -8.66 -6.60
CA THR A 36 -13.58 -8.12 -7.78
C THR A 36 -14.57 -7.06 -7.32
N PRO A 37 -14.57 -5.85 -7.93
CA PRO A 37 -15.45 -4.78 -7.51
C PRO A 37 -16.92 -5.17 -7.70
N THR A 38 -17.73 -4.73 -6.74
CA THR A 38 -19.19 -4.83 -6.72
C THR A 38 -19.78 -3.42 -6.64
N GLU A 39 -21.09 -3.29 -6.85
CA GLU A 39 -21.82 -2.03 -6.66
C GLU A 39 -21.62 -1.39 -5.27
N ALA A 40 -21.36 -2.20 -4.23
CA ALA A 40 -21.08 -1.69 -2.89
C ALA A 40 -19.68 -1.07 -2.76
N THR A 41 -18.69 -1.60 -3.50
CA THR A 41 -17.28 -1.16 -3.42
C THR A 41 -16.90 -0.16 -4.51
N TRP A 42 -17.64 -0.14 -5.61
CA TRP A 42 -17.51 0.79 -6.73
C TRP A 42 -18.87 0.93 -7.43
N PRO A 43 -19.70 1.91 -7.05
CA PRO A 43 -21.02 2.11 -7.65
C PRO A 43 -20.96 2.37 -9.15
N GLY A 44 -21.84 1.71 -9.89
CA GLY A 44 -21.97 1.77 -11.34
C GLY A 44 -20.97 0.91 -12.11
N ILE A 45 -20.10 0.14 -11.45
CA ILE A 45 -19.08 -0.68 -12.13
C ILE A 45 -19.71 -1.79 -12.97
N GLU A 46 -20.83 -2.38 -12.52
CA GLU A 46 -21.49 -3.48 -13.23
C GLU A 46 -22.20 -3.01 -14.50
N SER A 47 -22.42 -1.71 -14.67
CA SER A 47 -22.95 -1.11 -15.90
C SER A 47 -21.88 -0.73 -16.94
N ARG A 48 -20.58 -0.81 -16.61
CA ARG A 48 -19.51 -0.39 -17.52
C ARG A 48 -19.18 -1.48 -18.54
N SER A 49 -19.45 -1.20 -19.81
CA SER A 49 -19.21 -2.14 -20.93
C SER A 49 -17.77 -2.64 -21.00
N GLU A 50 -16.78 -1.77 -20.76
CA GLU A 50 -15.36 -2.13 -20.73
C GLU A 50 -15.05 -3.17 -19.64
N PHE A 51 -15.58 -2.99 -18.43
CA PHE A 51 -15.41 -3.94 -17.32
C PHE A 51 -16.08 -5.28 -17.62
N LEU A 52 -17.31 -5.24 -18.15
CA LEU A 52 -18.05 -6.45 -18.53
C LEU A 52 -17.36 -7.22 -19.67
N ALA A 53 -16.71 -6.53 -20.61
CA ALA A 53 -16.02 -7.14 -21.74
C ALA A 53 -14.85 -8.04 -21.32
N TYR A 54 -14.13 -7.69 -20.25
CA TYR A 54 -13.02 -8.48 -19.72
C TYR A 54 -13.46 -9.75 -18.97
N ARG A 55 -14.72 -9.84 -18.53
CA ARG A 55 -15.29 -11.03 -17.86
C ARG A 55 -14.44 -11.57 -16.70
N PHE A 56 -13.91 -10.67 -15.87
CA PHE A 56 -13.09 -11.04 -14.71
C PHE A 56 -13.80 -12.06 -13.79
N PRO A 57 -13.09 -13.07 -13.25
CA PRO A 57 -13.63 -13.93 -12.21
C PRO A 57 -14.05 -13.13 -10.97
N ARG A 58 -14.97 -13.67 -10.15
CA ARG A 58 -15.27 -13.10 -8.84
C ARG A 58 -14.23 -13.54 -7.81
N TYR A 59 -13.31 -12.65 -7.48
CA TYR A 59 -12.28 -12.85 -6.47
C TYR A 59 -12.75 -12.34 -5.11
N THR A 60 -12.43 -13.08 -4.06
CA THR A 60 -12.49 -12.59 -2.67
C THR A 60 -11.21 -11.83 -2.34
N PRO A 61 -11.27 -10.70 -1.62
CA PRO A 61 -10.08 -9.95 -1.23
C PRO A 61 -9.08 -10.81 -0.44
N GLU A 62 -7.80 -10.69 -0.76
CA GLU A 62 -6.73 -11.33 -0.01
C GLU A 62 -6.40 -10.51 1.25
N SER A 63 -5.92 -11.17 2.30
CA SER A 63 -5.44 -10.46 3.50
C SER A 63 -4.09 -9.80 3.22
N LEU A 64 -4.08 -8.50 2.93
CA LEU A 64 -2.82 -7.76 2.72
C LEU A 64 -1.89 -7.82 3.93
N GLY A 65 -2.43 -7.92 5.15
CA GLY A 65 -1.62 -8.01 6.36
C GLY A 65 -0.70 -9.23 6.41
N SER A 66 -1.08 -10.36 5.79
CA SER A 66 -0.21 -11.53 5.70
C SER A 66 0.95 -11.33 4.72
N LYS A 67 0.78 -10.46 3.71
CA LYS A 67 1.82 -10.13 2.72
C LYS A 67 2.83 -9.11 3.24
N VAL A 68 2.40 -8.18 4.10
CA VAL A 68 3.24 -7.12 4.68
C VAL A 68 3.19 -7.12 6.21
N PRO A 69 3.66 -8.19 6.89
CA PRO A 69 3.59 -8.28 8.35
C PRO A 69 4.40 -7.18 9.07
N ARG A 70 5.37 -6.56 8.39
CA ARG A 70 6.31 -5.59 8.97
C ARG A 70 5.69 -4.24 9.34
N ILE A 71 4.58 -3.85 8.71
CA ILE A 71 3.97 -2.53 8.93
C ILE A 71 2.88 -2.54 10.02
N GLY A 72 2.55 -3.72 10.55
CA GLY A 72 1.53 -3.90 11.58
C GLY A 72 0.12 -3.49 11.13
N ALA A 73 -0.85 -3.59 12.05
CA ALA A 73 -2.24 -3.27 11.77
C ALA A 73 -2.47 -1.80 11.32
N PRO A 74 -1.85 -0.78 11.95
CA PRO A 74 -2.00 0.61 11.50
C PRO A 74 -1.47 0.84 10.09
N GLY A 75 -0.37 0.18 9.71
CA GLY A 75 0.18 0.30 8.35
C GLY A 75 -0.72 -0.36 7.32
N VAL A 76 -1.27 -1.54 7.63
CA VAL A 76 -2.25 -2.21 6.75
C VAL A 76 -3.52 -1.38 6.58
N ALA A 77 -4.02 -0.77 7.66
CA ALA A 77 -5.16 0.13 7.58
C ALA A 77 -4.88 1.32 6.65
N LEU A 78 -3.74 2.00 6.82
CA LEU A 78 -3.33 3.10 5.94
C LEU A 78 -3.17 2.65 4.49
N LEU A 79 -2.59 1.46 4.26
CA LEU A 79 -2.44 0.90 2.92
C LEU A 79 -3.80 0.71 2.22
N LEU A 80 -4.81 0.19 2.94
CA LEU A 80 -6.17 0.03 2.43
C LEU A 80 -6.87 1.37 2.17
N GLU A 81 -6.52 2.43 2.89
CA GLU A 81 -7.00 3.79 2.64
C GLU A 81 -6.44 4.41 1.34
N PHE A 82 -5.24 4.01 0.91
CA PHE A 82 -4.70 4.40 -0.40
C PHE A 82 -5.31 3.60 -1.57
N LEU A 83 -5.62 2.32 -1.33
CA LEU A 83 -5.99 1.33 -2.37
C LEU A 83 -7.51 1.20 -2.56
N LYS A 84 -8.25 2.31 -2.56
CA LYS A 84 -9.67 2.32 -2.95
C LYS A 84 -9.81 2.40 -4.47
N PHE A 85 -10.78 1.66 -5.03
CA PHE A 85 -11.09 1.72 -6.46
C PHE A 85 -11.46 3.13 -6.89
N GLU A 86 -12.43 3.74 -6.21
CA GLU A 86 -12.85 5.10 -6.49
C GLU A 86 -11.83 6.15 -6.02
N PRO A 87 -11.34 7.03 -6.90
CA PRO A 87 -10.35 8.03 -6.53
C PRO A 87 -10.78 8.97 -5.40
N LYS A 88 -12.08 9.31 -5.35
CA LYS A 88 -12.65 10.22 -4.33
C LYS A 88 -12.69 9.60 -2.93
N MET A 89 -12.66 8.28 -2.84
CA MET A 89 -12.68 7.54 -1.57
C MET A 89 -11.29 7.35 -0.98
N ARG A 90 -10.22 7.68 -1.72
CA ARG A 90 -8.85 7.54 -1.24
C ARG A 90 -8.51 8.64 -0.27
N ILE A 91 -7.81 8.29 0.81
CA ILE A 91 -7.28 9.26 1.77
C ILE A 91 -6.39 10.31 1.07
N SER A 92 -6.52 11.57 1.47
CA SER A 92 -5.66 12.64 0.96
C SER A 92 -4.24 12.51 1.52
N ALA A 93 -3.25 13.12 0.86
CA ALA A 93 -1.88 13.14 1.41
C ALA A 93 -1.81 13.83 2.78
N LYS A 94 -2.61 14.89 2.97
CA LYS A 94 -2.68 15.64 4.24
C LYS A 94 -3.22 14.79 5.38
N ASP A 95 -4.26 14.01 5.13
CA ASP A 95 -4.89 13.15 6.13
C ASP A 95 -4.04 11.90 6.38
N ALA A 96 -3.41 11.35 5.33
CA ALA A 96 -2.51 10.22 5.45
C ALA A 96 -1.31 10.49 6.36
N MET A 97 -0.74 11.70 6.29
CA MET A 97 0.35 12.10 7.21
C MET A 97 -0.10 12.11 8.68
N ARG A 98 -1.40 12.23 8.96
CA ARG A 98 -1.98 12.24 10.31
C ARG A 98 -2.50 10.87 10.75
N HIS A 99 -2.31 9.84 9.93
CA HIS A 99 -2.74 8.49 10.26
C HIS A 99 -1.89 7.93 11.40
N SER A 100 -2.50 7.11 12.26
CA SER A 100 -1.85 6.52 13.45
C SER A 100 -0.62 5.66 13.16
N TYR A 101 -0.39 5.32 11.89
CA TYR A 101 0.83 4.65 11.45
C TYR A 101 2.08 5.50 11.69
N PHE A 102 1.95 6.84 11.68
CA PHE A 102 3.05 7.78 11.86
C PHE A 102 3.16 8.37 13.27
N ASP A 103 2.34 7.94 14.23
CA ASP A 103 2.32 8.48 15.60
C ASP A 103 3.69 8.41 16.30
N SER A 104 4.51 7.41 15.95
CA SER A 104 5.86 7.24 16.49
C SER A 104 6.84 8.37 16.13
N LEU A 105 6.53 9.19 15.10
CA LEU A 105 7.33 10.37 14.73
C LEU A 105 7.05 11.58 15.63
N GLY A 106 5.99 11.53 16.43
CA GLY A 106 5.59 12.58 17.36
C GLY A 106 4.96 13.81 16.68
N PRO A 107 4.28 14.67 17.47
CA PRO A 107 3.43 15.74 16.92
C PRO A 107 4.20 16.90 16.28
N ASN A 108 5.50 17.01 16.53
CA ASN A 108 6.32 18.11 16.00
C ASN A 108 6.58 17.98 14.50
N VAL A 109 6.42 16.79 13.91
CA VAL A 109 6.56 16.58 12.46
C VAL A 109 5.55 17.38 11.64
N HIS A 110 4.40 17.71 12.23
CA HIS A 110 3.36 18.52 11.57
C HIS A 110 3.54 20.03 11.74
N LYS A 111 4.55 20.48 12.48
CA LYS A 111 4.82 21.90 12.76
C LYS A 111 6.02 22.45 11.99
N LEU A 112 6.69 21.62 11.21
CA LEU A 112 7.83 22.03 10.41
C LEU A 112 7.39 22.99 9.29
N PRO A 113 8.18 24.03 8.99
CA PRO A 113 7.98 24.79 7.76
C PRO A 113 8.33 23.91 6.56
N ASP A 114 7.73 24.21 5.40
CA ASP A 114 7.89 23.42 4.16
C ASP A 114 9.35 23.25 3.71
N THR A 115 10.23 24.17 4.12
CA THR A 115 11.66 24.16 3.77
C THR A 115 12.54 23.42 4.78
N ALA A 116 12.01 23.02 5.94
CA ALA A 116 12.78 22.30 6.95
C ALA A 116 12.76 20.79 6.73
N SER A 117 13.90 20.15 7.02
CA SER A 117 14.02 18.69 6.99
C SER A 117 13.40 18.05 8.24
N ILE A 118 12.75 16.89 8.08
CA ILE A 118 12.23 16.09 9.20
C ILE A 118 13.32 15.64 10.18
N PHE A 119 14.57 15.53 9.73
CA PHE A 119 15.71 15.16 10.57
C PHE A 119 16.16 16.26 11.53
N THR A 120 15.55 17.45 11.46
CA THR A 120 15.76 18.51 12.46
C THR A 120 15.00 18.24 13.75
N ILE A 121 14.03 17.30 13.75
CA ILE A 121 13.25 16.95 14.92
C ILE A 121 14.08 16.03 15.84
N PRO A 122 14.27 16.40 17.12
CA PRO A 122 14.93 15.53 18.08
C PRO A 122 14.26 14.14 18.15
N GLY A 123 15.04 13.09 17.94
CA GLY A 123 14.57 11.69 17.95
C GLY A 123 14.20 11.13 16.58
N VAL A 124 13.99 11.97 15.55
CA VAL A 124 13.78 11.50 14.18
C VAL A 124 15.14 11.28 13.52
N GLN A 125 15.55 10.02 13.40
CA GLN A 125 16.83 9.64 12.82
C GLN A 125 16.65 8.45 11.88
N LEU A 126 17.49 8.38 10.85
CA LEU A 126 17.53 7.20 10.00
C LEU A 126 18.19 6.05 10.76
N SER A 127 17.44 4.98 11.02
CA SER A 127 17.99 3.74 11.57
C SER A 127 18.90 3.09 10.54
N ARG A 128 20.10 2.65 10.94
CA ARG A 128 20.92 1.79 10.07
C ARG A 128 20.13 0.50 9.82
N THR A 129 19.81 0.23 8.56
CA THR A 129 19.32 -1.08 8.15
C THR A 129 20.36 -2.10 8.60
N ALA A 130 19.97 -3.07 9.42
CA ALA A 130 20.81 -4.24 9.61
C ALA A 130 21.02 -4.83 8.21
N SER A 131 22.23 -4.68 7.66
CA SER A 131 22.64 -5.40 6.46
C SER A 131 22.19 -6.83 6.67
N LEU A 132 21.39 -7.37 5.77
CA LEU A 132 21.08 -8.79 5.71
C LEU A 132 22.44 -9.49 5.67
N ARG A 133 22.95 -9.89 6.83
CA ARG A 133 24.15 -10.71 6.92
C ARG A 133 23.76 -12.01 6.23
N SER A 134 24.37 -12.20 5.06
CA SER A 134 24.76 -13.48 4.53
C SER A 134 25.09 -14.43 5.67
N ASP A 135 24.16 -15.31 6.02
CA ASP A 135 24.39 -16.56 6.74
C ASP A 135 23.22 -17.49 6.40
N ARG A 136 23.08 -17.83 5.12
CA ARG A 136 22.60 -19.17 4.78
C ARG A 136 23.84 -20.06 4.79
N ASN A 137 24.06 -20.69 5.93
CA ASN A 137 24.76 -21.98 5.99
C ASN A 137 24.29 -22.82 4.79
N ALA A 138 25.20 -23.06 3.85
CA ALA A 138 25.10 -24.22 2.99
C ALA A 138 25.29 -25.45 3.88
N PRO A 139 24.35 -26.41 3.94
CA PRO A 139 24.72 -27.76 4.29
C PRO A 139 25.31 -28.41 3.04
N SER A 140 26.60 -28.74 3.13
CA SER A 140 27.24 -29.74 2.30
C SER A 140 26.57 -31.09 2.57
N VAL A 141 25.84 -31.63 1.59
CA VAL A 141 25.88 -33.03 1.10
C VAL A 141 25.34 -33.03 -0.33
#